data_AF-A0A1V4QHN4-F1
#
_entry.id   AF-A0A1V4QHN4-F1
#
_cell.length_a   1.000
_cell.length_b   1.000
_cell.length_c   1.000
_cell.angle_alpha   90.00
_cell.angle_beta   90.00
_cell.angle_gamma   90.00
#
_symmetry.space_group_name_H-M   'P 1'
#
loop_
_entity.id
_entity.type
_entity.pdbx_description
1 polymer ?
#
loop_
_entity_poly.entity_id
_entity_poly.type
_entity_poly.pdbx_seq_one_letter_code
_entity_poly.pdbx_strand_id
1 'polypeptide(L)'
;MTEFYRFVNRRMFGASSERSLIATVIPPKVAHIHPVLSTTFSNHQNLVIFYATCLSVICDFFLKTTGKSDVYESTLRQFPLLGIHATESFGFLQNRALTLCCLTFHYADLWSDCWQDSFRSDRWAKSDPRLPDSFFADLTPTWNRDCALRTDFARRQALVEIDVLAAMALNLTLEELKTIYRVQFPVLRQNEADTWYDQNGRIVFTCSKGLPGVGFPRKATKTEPVGWEDIKDMPSGTVTRTITDNTLPTGPIERTIIYQAPFDRCDREKDYEIVWEAFSNRCHL
;
A
#
# COMPACT_ATOMS: atom_id res chain seq x y z
N MET A 1 -5.75 25.04 -11.61
CA MET A 1 -6.01 23.58 -11.47
C MET A 1 -4.90 22.85 -10.71
N THR A 2 -3.62 23.25 -10.84
CA THR A 2 -2.49 22.59 -10.16
C THR A 2 -2.28 23.03 -8.70
N GLU A 3 -3.06 23.97 -8.16
CA GLU A 3 -2.79 24.63 -6.86
C GLU A 3 -3.12 23.77 -5.63
N PHE A 4 -3.90 22.69 -5.80
CA PHE A 4 -4.38 21.86 -4.69
C PHE A 4 -3.74 20.47 -4.70
N TYR A 5 -3.80 19.77 -3.56
CA TYR A 5 -3.66 18.32 -3.55
C TYR A 5 -4.82 17.68 -4.33
N ARG A 6 -4.54 16.61 -5.07
CA ARG A 6 -5.53 15.93 -5.92
C ARG A 6 -5.46 14.43 -5.72
N PHE A 7 -6.61 13.80 -5.50
CA PHE A 7 -6.75 12.37 -5.74
C PHE A 7 -6.60 12.14 -7.23
N VAL A 8 -5.75 11.20 -7.63
CA VAL A 8 -5.61 10.82 -9.03
C VAL A 8 -5.65 9.32 -9.18
N ASN A 9 -6.22 8.88 -10.30
CA ASN A 9 -6.20 7.50 -10.72
C ASN A 9 -5.97 7.41 -12.22
N ARG A 10 -5.41 6.28 -12.67
CA ARG A 10 -5.43 5.96 -14.09
C ARG A 10 -6.87 5.79 -14.54
N ARG A 11 -7.18 6.30 -15.72
CA ARG A 11 -8.49 6.19 -16.32
C ARG A 11 -8.78 4.75 -16.78
N MET A 12 -7.90 4.19 -17.59
CA MET A 12 -8.08 2.85 -18.17
C MET A 12 -7.47 1.75 -17.30
N PHE A 13 -8.14 0.61 -17.24
CA PHE A 13 -7.65 -0.58 -16.55
C PHE A 13 -8.11 -1.86 -17.26
N GLY A 14 -7.31 -2.93 -17.17
CA GLY A 14 -7.70 -4.25 -17.65
C GLY A 14 -8.43 -5.02 -16.55
N ALA A 15 -9.55 -5.67 -16.86
CA ALA A 15 -10.30 -6.48 -15.90
C ALA A 15 -9.46 -7.62 -15.28
N SER A 16 -8.50 -8.14 -16.04
CA SER A 16 -7.52 -9.16 -15.65
C SER A 16 -6.26 -8.63 -14.98
N SER A 17 -6.17 -7.32 -14.71
CA SER A 17 -5.04 -6.74 -13.98
C SER A 17 -5.03 -7.19 -12.52
N GLU A 18 -3.85 -7.12 -11.89
CA GLU A 18 -3.70 -7.31 -10.44
C GLU A 18 -4.67 -6.44 -9.64
N ARG A 19 -4.76 -5.16 -10.00
CA ARG A 19 -5.68 -4.15 -9.44
C ARG A 19 -6.32 -3.38 -10.58
N SER A 20 -7.63 -3.13 -10.52
CA SER A 20 -8.33 -2.26 -11.46
C SER A 20 -8.17 -0.80 -11.06
N LEU A 21 -8.30 -0.50 -9.78
CA LEU A 21 -8.18 0.83 -9.21
C LEU A 21 -6.78 1.02 -8.62
N ILE A 22 -6.00 1.88 -9.25
CA ILE A 22 -4.70 2.32 -8.75
C ILE A 22 -4.75 3.83 -8.67
N ALA A 23 -4.63 4.33 -7.44
CA ALA A 23 -4.76 5.74 -7.13
C ALA A 23 -3.62 6.22 -6.24
N THR A 24 -3.42 7.53 -6.24
CA THR A 24 -2.51 8.24 -5.33
C THR A 24 -3.02 9.65 -5.09
N VAL A 25 -2.41 10.36 -4.14
CA VAL A 25 -2.58 11.81 -3.99
C VAL A 25 -1.36 12.49 -4.59
N ILE A 26 -1.55 13.40 -5.54
CA ILE A 26 -0.45 14.23 -6.06
C ILE A 26 -0.43 15.59 -5.37
N PRO A 27 0.77 16.15 -5.12
CA PRO A 27 0.90 17.46 -4.50
C PRO A 27 0.53 18.59 -5.47
N PRO A 28 0.36 19.82 -4.94
CA PRO A 28 0.28 21.01 -5.75
C PRO A 28 1.43 21.13 -6.75
N LYS A 29 1.22 21.87 -7.83
CA LYS A 29 2.17 22.19 -8.91
C LYS A 29 2.56 20.99 -9.80
N VAL A 30 1.97 19.80 -9.60
CA VAL A 30 2.15 18.64 -10.48
C VAL A 30 1.07 18.57 -11.55
N ALA A 31 1.46 18.62 -12.82
CA ALA A 31 0.57 18.40 -13.96
C ALA A 31 0.50 16.91 -14.35
N HIS A 32 -0.58 16.51 -15.01
CA HIS A 32 -0.75 15.17 -15.58
C HIS A 32 -1.48 15.26 -16.93
N ILE A 33 -1.37 14.20 -17.72
CA ILE A 33 -2.05 14.07 -19.01
C ILE A 33 -3.46 13.50 -18.83
N HIS A 34 -4.30 13.63 -19.87
CA HIS A 34 -5.71 13.23 -19.86
C HIS A 34 -5.99 11.78 -19.41
N PRO A 35 -5.17 10.75 -19.76
CA PRO A 35 -5.38 9.39 -19.25
C PRO A 35 -5.26 9.22 -17.72
N VAL A 36 -4.87 10.27 -17.00
CA VAL A 36 -4.94 10.38 -15.54
C VAL A 36 -6.09 11.30 -15.19
N LEU A 37 -7.07 10.79 -14.45
CA LEU A 37 -8.17 11.57 -13.91
C LEU A 37 -7.75 12.15 -12.56
N SER A 38 -8.18 13.38 -12.27
CA SER A 38 -7.94 14.01 -10.97
C SER A 38 -9.21 14.62 -10.36
N THR A 39 -9.33 14.49 -9.05
CA THR A 39 -10.43 15.00 -8.24
C THR A 39 -9.87 15.85 -7.12
N THR A 40 -10.41 17.06 -6.95
CA THR A 40 -10.12 17.94 -5.82
C THR A 40 -11.23 17.83 -4.78
N PHE A 41 -10.88 18.05 -3.53
CA PHE A 41 -11.83 18.06 -2.41
C PHE A 41 -11.71 19.39 -1.69
N SER A 42 -12.83 19.88 -1.15
CA SER A 42 -12.84 21.11 -0.33
C SER A 42 -12.16 20.93 1.03
N ASN A 43 -11.99 19.69 1.49
CA ASN A 43 -11.37 19.32 2.77
C ASN A 43 -10.33 18.21 2.54
N HIS A 44 -9.12 18.41 3.07
CA HIS A 44 -8.03 17.44 3.02
C HIS A 44 -8.36 16.12 3.74
N GLN A 45 -9.14 16.15 4.82
CA GLN A 45 -9.59 14.93 5.50
C GLN A 45 -10.47 14.07 4.59
N ASN A 46 -11.36 14.70 3.81
CA ASN A 46 -12.20 14.01 2.82
C ASN A 46 -11.38 13.44 1.67
N LEU A 47 -10.35 14.18 1.22
CA LEU A 47 -9.39 13.68 0.22
C LEU A 47 -8.68 12.42 0.73
N VAL A 48 -8.14 12.47 1.95
CA VAL A 48 -7.35 11.37 2.53
C VAL A 48 -8.21 10.16 2.83
N ILE A 49 -9.42 10.33 3.41
CA ILE A 49 -10.29 9.18 3.67
C ILE A 49 -10.78 8.55 2.37
N PHE A 50 -11.16 9.35 1.37
CA PHE A 50 -11.55 8.82 0.06
C PHE A 50 -10.41 8.05 -0.58
N TYR A 51 -9.20 8.61 -0.54
CA TYR A 51 -7.99 7.92 -0.99
C TYR A 51 -7.75 6.61 -0.23
N ALA A 52 -7.83 6.62 1.10
CA ALA A 52 -7.67 5.43 1.94
C ALA A 52 -8.66 4.33 1.54
N THR A 53 -9.93 4.68 1.34
CA THR A 53 -10.98 3.77 0.90
C THR A 53 -10.68 3.21 -0.50
N CYS A 54 -10.20 4.04 -1.44
CA CYS A 54 -9.82 3.61 -2.78
C CYS A 54 -8.56 2.71 -2.83
N LEU A 55 -7.71 2.71 -1.79
CA LEU A 55 -6.60 1.77 -1.69
C LEU A 55 -7.09 0.33 -1.43
N SER A 56 -8.24 0.18 -0.79
CA SER A 56 -8.81 -1.13 -0.45
C SER A 56 -9.23 -1.93 -1.69
N VAL A 57 -9.04 -3.26 -1.61
CA VAL A 57 -9.59 -4.22 -2.59
C VAL A 57 -11.12 -4.18 -2.66
N ILE A 58 -11.83 -3.67 -1.65
CA ILE A 58 -13.30 -3.55 -1.69
C ILE A 58 -13.74 -2.50 -2.71
N CYS A 59 -13.08 -1.35 -2.73
CA CYS A 59 -13.37 -0.31 -3.72
C CYS A 59 -12.94 -0.73 -5.13
N ASP A 60 -11.85 -1.47 -5.24
CA ASP A 60 -11.44 -2.09 -6.51
C ASP A 60 -12.46 -3.15 -6.98
N PHE A 61 -13.00 -3.94 -6.06
CA PHE A 61 -14.07 -4.90 -6.33
C PHE A 61 -15.34 -4.20 -6.80
N PHE A 62 -15.78 -3.15 -6.10
CA PHE A 62 -16.91 -2.33 -6.55
C PHE A 62 -16.69 -1.80 -7.97
N LEU A 63 -15.47 -1.36 -8.30
CA LEU A 63 -15.17 -0.97 -9.68
C LEU A 63 -15.30 -2.13 -10.66
N LYS A 64 -14.76 -3.32 -10.32
CA LYS A 64 -14.83 -4.52 -11.16
C LYS A 64 -16.28 -4.95 -11.43
N THR A 65 -17.20 -4.84 -10.46
CA THR A 65 -18.61 -5.22 -10.66
C THR A 65 -19.36 -4.31 -11.63
N THR A 66 -18.88 -3.08 -11.86
CA THR A 66 -19.48 -2.19 -12.86
C THR A 66 -19.30 -2.68 -14.31
N GLY A 67 -18.38 -3.63 -14.55
CA GLY A 67 -18.04 -4.13 -15.89
C GLY A 67 -17.34 -3.10 -16.79
N LYS A 68 -16.99 -1.92 -16.26
CA LYS A 68 -16.29 -0.87 -17.01
C LYS A 68 -14.81 -1.22 -17.17
N SER A 69 -14.17 -0.64 -18.19
CA SER A 69 -12.71 -0.66 -18.41
C SER A 69 -12.07 0.73 -18.28
N ASP A 70 -12.90 1.71 -17.93
CA ASP A 70 -12.55 3.11 -17.87
C ASP A 70 -13.28 3.77 -16.66
N VAL A 71 -12.53 4.50 -15.84
CA VAL A 71 -13.02 5.23 -14.65
C VAL A 71 -13.10 6.71 -14.96
N TYR A 72 -14.33 7.22 -15.07
CA TYR A 72 -14.63 8.65 -15.09
C TYR A 72 -15.15 9.12 -13.73
N GLU A 73 -15.25 10.44 -13.60
CA GLU A 73 -15.83 11.11 -12.45
C GLU A 73 -17.23 10.57 -12.08
N SER A 74 -18.06 10.24 -13.08
CA SER A 74 -19.40 9.68 -12.86
C SER A 74 -19.39 8.32 -12.16
N THR A 75 -18.31 7.54 -12.33
CA THR A 75 -18.09 6.29 -11.60
C THR A 75 -17.56 6.59 -10.19
N LEU A 76 -16.60 7.51 -10.06
CA LEU A 76 -16.04 7.90 -8.75
C LEU A 76 -17.09 8.48 -7.81
N ARG A 77 -18.09 9.21 -8.32
CA ARG A 77 -19.21 9.73 -7.51
C ARG A 77 -20.05 8.65 -6.82
N GLN A 78 -19.95 7.40 -7.27
CA GLN A 78 -20.68 6.26 -6.70
C GLN A 78 -19.88 5.56 -5.59
N PHE A 79 -18.60 5.92 -5.40
CA PHE A 79 -17.77 5.32 -4.37
C PHE A 79 -18.20 5.85 -2.99
N PRO A 80 -18.15 4.99 -1.96
CA PRO A 80 -18.49 5.41 -0.62
C PRO A 80 -17.46 6.43 -0.12
N LEU A 81 -17.96 7.53 0.43
CA LEU A 81 -17.17 8.39 1.30
C LEU A 81 -17.46 7.95 2.73
N LEU A 82 -16.53 7.20 3.33
CA LEU A 82 -16.71 6.70 4.70
C LEU A 82 -16.89 7.88 5.65
N GLY A 83 -18.03 7.88 6.34
CA GLY A 83 -18.48 8.99 7.15
C GLY A 83 -17.68 9.15 8.45
N ILE A 84 -17.64 10.38 8.95
CA ILE A 84 -17.00 10.80 10.20
C ILE A 84 -17.63 10.13 11.43
N HIS A 85 -18.84 9.55 11.30
CA HIS A 85 -19.57 8.92 12.40
C HIS A 85 -18.97 7.58 12.87
N ALA A 86 -18.08 6.95 12.10
CA ALA A 86 -17.22 5.85 12.55
C ALA A 86 -15.84 6.40 12.93
N THR A 87 -15.80 7.24 13.97
CA THR A 87 -14.64 8.09 14.32
C THR A 87 -13.34 7.32 14.50
N GLU A 88 -13.41 6.10 15.06
CA GLU A 88 -12.22 5.29 15.35
C GLU A 88 -11.62 4.67 14.09
N SER A 89 -12.42 3.96 13.28
CA SER A 89 -11.96 3.38 11.99
C SER A 89 -11.47 4.45 11.02
N PHE A 90 -12.05 5.66 11.08
CA PHE A 90 -11.63 6.80 10.27
C PHE A 90 -10.19 7.21 10.54
N GLY A 91 -9.81 7.38 11.81
CA GLY A 91 -8.43 7.73 12.20
C GLY A 91 -7.42 6.67 11.78
N PHE A 92 -7.75 5.38 11.98
CA PHE A 92 -6.89 4.27 11.59
C PHE A 92 -6.64 4.20 10.07
N LEU A 93 -7.67 4.43 9.25
CA LEU A 93 -7.55 4.48 7.79
C LEU A 93 -6.70 5.66 7.33
N GLN A 94 -6.96 6.86 7.85
CA GLN A 94 -6.21 8.05 7.47
C GLN A 94 -4.72 7.92 7.82
N ASN A 95 -4.40 7.43 9.01
CA ASN A 95 -3.01 7.24 9.46
C ASN A 95 -2.23 6.33 8.48
N ARG A 96 -2.80 5.18 8.11
CA ARG A 96 -2.20 4.25 7.14
C ARG A 96 -2.09 4.87 5.75
N ALA A 97 -3.11 5.57 5.27
CA ALA A 97 -3.09 6.20 3.96
C ALA A 97 -2.08 7.35 3.86
N LEU A 98 -1.98 8.20 4.89
CA LEU A 98 -1.00 9.28 4.97
C LEU A 98 0.41 8.75 4.97
N THR A 99 0.72 7.79 5.85
CA THR A 99 2.06 7.19 5.97
C THR A 99 2.47 6.42 4.70
N LEU A 100 1.51 5.88 3.93
CA LEU A 100 1.76 5.27 2.61
C LEU A 100 2.07 6.30 1.50
N CYS A 101 1.45 7.47 1.53
CA CYS A 101 1.48 8.46 0.44
C CYS A 101 2.47 9.60 0.65
N CYS A 102 2.63 10.09 1.89
CA CYS A 102 3.41 11.28 2.23
C CYS A 102 4.90 10.97 2.26
N LEU A 103 5.48 10.58 1.13
CA LEU A 103 6.85 10.07 1.02
C LEU A 103 7.91 11.18 0.93
N THR A 104 7.51 12.42 0.65
CA THR A 104 8.43 13.55 0.43
C THR A 104 7.90 14.82 1.08
N PHE A 105 8.76 15.83 1.23
CA PHE A 105 8.41 17.11 1.86
C PHE A 105 7.29 17.87 1.14
N HIS A 106 7.01 17.53 -0.13
CA HIS A 106 5.89 18.08 -0.89
C HIS A 106 4.51 17.70 -0.31
N TYR A 107 4.46 16.78 0.65
CA TYR A 107 3.26 16.38 1.37
C TYR A 107 3.17 16.96 2.79
N ALA A 108 4.10 17.84 3.19
CA ALA A 108 4.16 18.37 4.55
C ALA A 108 2.87 19.10 4.96
N ASP A 109 2.29 19.89 4.05
CA ASP A 109 1.05 20.63 4.32
C ASP A 109 -0.14 19.67 4.46
N LEU A 110 -0.30 18.71 3.53
CA LEU A 110 -1.34 17.68 3.63
C LEU A 110 -1.25 16.87 4.92
N TRP A 111 -0.02 16.50 5.31
CA TRP A 111 0.25 15.78 6.54
C TRP A 111 -0.18 16.59 7.78
N SER A 112 0.27 17.84 7.87
CA SER A 112 -0.05 18.72 8.99
C SER A 112 -1.55 19.00 9.09
N ASP A 113 -2.22 19.22 7.95
CA ASP A 113 -3.66 19.50 7.89
C ASP A 113 -4.53 18.31 8.30
N CYS A 114 -4.03 17.08 8.10
CA CYS A 114 -4.72 15.85 8.46
C CYS A 114 -4.19 15.20 9.75
N TRP A 115 -3.25 15.85 10.45
CA TRP A 115 -2.71 15.35 11.70
C TRP A 115 -3.79 15.20 12.77
N GLN A 116 -3.73 14.11 13.52
CA GLN A 116 -4.50 13.89 14.73
C GLN A 116 -3.57 13.33 15.80
N ASP A 117 -3.61 13.87 17.02
CA ASP A 117 -2.74 13.39 18.11
C ASP A 117 -2.98 11.92 18.46
N SER A 118 -4.19 11.41 18.17
CA SER A 118 -4.55 10.00 18.33
C SER A 118 -3.75 9.04 17.44
N PHE A 119 -3.10 9.53 16.37
CA PHE A 119 -2.25 8.70 15.51
C PHE A 119 -1.09 8.06 16.28
N ARG A 120 -0.62 8.69 17.35
CA ARG A 120 0.44 8.16 18.22
C ARG A 120 0.00 6.99 19.09
N SER A 121 -1.31 6.86 19.32
CA SER A 121 -1.90 5.77 20.08
C SER A 121 -2.23 4.57 19.20
N ASP A 122 -2.04 4.68 17.88
CA ASP A 122 -2.18 3.58 16.94
C ASP A 122 -1.01 2.59 17.08
N ARG A 123 -1.22 1.38 16.58
CA ARG A 123 -0.20 0.32 16.51
C ARG A 123 -0.56 -0.65 15.41
N TRP A 124 0.43 -1.37 14.92
CA TRP A 124 0.19 -2.50 14.02
C TRP A 124 -0.78 -3.49 14.65
N ALA A 125 -1.62 -4.11 13.84
CA ALA A 125 -2.47 -5.19 14.31
C ALA A 125 -1.70 -6.51 14.43
N LYS A 126 -0.73 -6.71 13.54
CA LYS A 126 0.17 -7.86 13.53
C LYS A 126 1.44 -7.55 14.31
N SER A 127 1.84 -8.46 15.20
CA SER A 127 3.16 -8.44 15.81
C SER A 127 4.16 -9.09 14.85
N ASP A 128 5.13 -8.32 14.37
CA ASP A 128 6.22 -8.79 13.51
C ASP A 128 7.45 -7.89 13.71
N PRO A 129 8.68 -8.44 13.85
CA PRO A 129 9.89 -7.62 14.04
C PRO A 129 10.13 -6.57 12.95
N ARG A 130 9.58 -6.76 11.74
CA ARG A 130 9.67 -5.83 10.61
C ARG A 130 8.69 -4.66 10.72
N LEU A 131 7.80 -4.70 11.70
CA LEU A 131 6.76 -3.72 11.99
C LEU A 131 6.99 -3.17 13.40
N PRO A 132 7.95 -2.25 13.58
CA PRO A 132 8.26 -1.74 14.92
C PRO A 132 7.03 -1.06 15.54
N ASP A 133 6.67 -1.48 16.75
CA ASP A 133 5.54 -0.92 17.50
C ASP A 133 5.69 0.59 17.74
N SER A 134 6.93 1.08 17.77
CA SER A 134 7.21 2.51 17.96
C SER A 134 6.84 3.36 16.74
N PHE A 135 6.67 2.78 15.54
CA PHE A 135 6.48 3.55 14.30
C PHE A 135 5.38 4.62 14.43
N PHE A 136 4.21 4.23 14.96
CA PHE A 136 3.09 5.14 15.13
C PHE A 136 3.30 6.11 16.30
N ALA A 137 3.85 5.62 17.42
CA ALA A 137 4.15 6.44 18.59
C ALA A 137 5.17 7.56 18.29
N ASP A 138 6.10 7.30 17.38
CA ASP A 138 7.17 8.21 16.96
C ASP A 138 6.70 9.24 15.90
N LEU A 139 5.45 9.15 15.42
CA LEU A 139 4.92 10.12 14.46
C LEU A 139 4.84 11.52 15.04
N THR A 140 5.03 12.53 14.18
CA THR A 140 5.04 13.95 14.57
C THR A 140 4.04 14.77 13.76
N PRO A 141 3.48 15.86 14.32
CA PRO A 141 2.59 16.76 13.58
C PRO A 141 3.30 17.45 12.41
N THR A 142 4.59 17.76 12.56
CA THR A 142 5.42 18.23 11.45
C THR A 142 5.97 17.05 10.67
N TRP A 143 5.77 17.04 9.36
CA TRP A 143 6.28 15.97 8.51
C TRP A 143 7.81 15.88 8.56
N ASN A 144 8.31 14.66 8.71
CA ASN A 144 9.71 14.32 8.49
C ASN A 144 9.82 12.98 7.74
N ARG A 145 11.04 12.56 7.39
CA ARG A 145 11.26 11.38 6.54
C ARG A 145 10.73 10.07 7.15
N ASP A 146 10.70 9.99 8.47
CA ASP A 146 10.36 8.80 9.25
C ASP A 146 8.85 8.68 9.49
N CYS A 147 8.07 9.71 9.14
CA CYS A 147 6.60 9.65 9.11
C CYS A 147 6.05 8.74 7.99
N ALA A 148 6.89 8.18 7.12
CA ALA A 148 6.47 7.50 5.91
C ALA A 148 6.89 6.02 5.89
N LEU A 149 5.99 5.14 5.47
CA LEU A 149 6.25 3.70 5.31
C LEU A 149 7.09 3.45 4.05
N ARG A 150 8.30 2.92 4.25
CA ARG A 150 9.31 2.74 3.18
C ARG A 150 9.72 1.30 2.91
N THR A 151 9.56 0.39 3.87
CA THR A 151 9.84 -1.03 3.64
C THR A 151 8.68 -1.67 2.89
N ASP A 152 8.98 -2.62 2.01
CA ASP A 152 7.96 -3.29 1.20
C ASP A 152 6.94 -4.01 2.10
N PHE A 153 7.44 -4.67 3.15
CA PHE A 153 6.61 -5.39 4.12
C PHE A 153 5.65 -4.48 4.88
N ALA A 154 6.13 -3.34 5.42
CA ALA A 154 5.26 -2.44 6.18
C ALA A 154 4.20 -1.77 5.29
N ARG A 155 4.57 -1.44 4.05
CA ARG A 155 3.61 -0.92 3.06
C ARG A 155 2.56 -1.98 2.71
N ARG A 156 2.97 -3.23 2.52
CA ARG A 156 2.05 -4.34 2.27
C ARG A 156 1.12 -4.57 3.47
N GLN A 157 1.64 -4.56 4.69
CA GLN A 157 0.82 -4.71 5.89
C GLN A 157 -0.19 -3.57 6.04
N ALA A 158 0.21 -2.32 5.78
CA ALA A 158 -0.73 -1.19 5.82
C ALA A 158 -1.88 -1.34 4.81
N LEU A 159 -1.62 -1.88 3.61
CA LEU A 159 -2.67 -2.17 2.63
C LEU A 159 -3.62 -3.27 3.12
N VAL A 160 -3.12 -4.32 3.77
CA VAL A 160 -3.95 -5.36 4.38
C VAL A 160 -4.80 -4.80 5.52
N GLU A 161 -4.24 -3.92 6.35
CA GLU A 161 -4.99 -3.26 7.42
C GLU A 161 -6.06 -2.32 6.86
N ILE A 162 -5.77 -1.61 5.78
CA ILE A 162 -6.77 -0.80 5.05
C ILE A 162 -7.89 -1.68 4.51
N ASP A 163 -7.60 -2.86 3.96
CA ASP A 163 -8.61 -3.78 3.44
C ASP A 163 -9.62 -4.19 4.53
N VAL A 164 -9.14 -4.54 5.72
CA VAL A 164 -9.99 -4.90 6.87
C VAL A 164 -10.76 -3.70 7.42
N LEU A 165 -10.09 -2.57 7.64
CA LEU A 165 -10.73 -1.38 8.17
C LEU A 165 -11.83 -0.86 7.24
N ALA A 166 -11.60 -0.90 5.92
CA ALA A 166 -12.60 -0.55 4.92
C ALA A 166 -13.77 -1.55 4.91
N ALA A 167 -13.51 -2.85 5.10
CA ALA A 167 -14.55 -3.87 5.21
C ALA A 167 -15.47 -3.61 6.40
N MET A 168 -14.88 -3.41 7.57
CA MET A 168 -15.60 -3.11 8.81
C MET A 168 -16.42 -1.83 8.67
N ALA A 169 -15.84 -0.76 8.12
CA ALA A 169 -16.52 0.51 7.92
C ALA A 169 -17.70 0.43 6.92
N LEU A 170 -17.70 -0.57 6.03
CA LEU A 170 -18.78 -0.85 5.08
C LEU A 170 -19.72 -1.96 5.56
N ASN A 171 -19.58 -2.41 6.81
CA ASN A 171 -20.36 -3.51 7.40
C ASN A 171 -20.29 -4.83 6.61
N LEU A 172 -19.15 -5.10 5.98
CA LEU A 172 -18.84 -6.43 5.46
C LEU A 172 -18.36 -7.33 6.60
N THR A 173 -18.50 -8.63 6.41
CA THR A 173 -17.90 -9.66 7.27
C THR A 173 -16.49 -10.02 6.78
N LEU A 174 -15.68 -10.60 7.68
CA LEU A 174 -14.35 -11.13 7.32
C LEU A 174 -14.43 -12.16 6.18
N GLU A 175 -15.43 -13.03 6.19
CA GLU A 175 -15.62 -14.06 5.17
C GLU A 175 -16.02 -13.47 3.81
N GLU A 176 -16.78 -12.37 3.79
CA GLU A 176 -17.05 -11.62 2.56
C GLU A 176 -15.78 -10.97 2.01
N LEU A 177 -14.96 -10.34 2.85
CA LEU A 177 -13.67 -9.77 2.44
C LEU A 177 -12.74 -10.85 1.85
N LYS A 178 -12.60 -11.99 2.52
CA LYS A 178 -11.81 -13.14 2.03
C LYS A 178 -12.38 -13.67 0.71
N THR A 179 -13.71 -13.77 0.60
CA THR A 179 -14.37 -14.21 -0.64
C THR A 179 -14.12 -13.25 -1.80
N ILE A 180 -14.23 -11.93 -1.57
CA ILE A 180 -13.90 -10.90 -2.57
C ILE A 180 -12.45 -11.08 -3.04
N TYR A 181 -11.50 -11.15 -2.10
CA TYR A 181 -10.08 -11.34 -2.40
C TYR A 181 -9.84 -12.61 -3.25
N ARG A 182 -10.40 -13.75 -2.82
CA ARG A 182 -10.21 -15.05 -3.47
C ARG A 182 -10.84 -15.11 -4.86
N VAL A 183 -12.01 -14.52 -5.07
CA VAL A 183 -12.73 -14.65 -6.35
C VAL A 183 -12.27 -13.59 -7.36
N GLN A 184 -12.06 -12.35 -6.92
CA GLN A 184 -11.96 -11.20 -7.83
C GLN A 184 -10.52 -10.73 -8.08
N PHE A 185 -9.57 -11.22 -7.27
CA PHE A 185 -8.16 -10.84 -7.33
C PHE A 185 -7.20 -12.03 -7.49
N PRO A 186 -7.42 -12.93 -8.48
CA PRO A 186 -6.57 -14.11 -8.65
C PRO A 186 -5.10 -13.76 -8.95
N VAL A 187 -4.84 -12.68 -9.68
CA VAL A 187 -3.48 -12.22 -10.00
C VAL A 187 -2.77 -11.68 -8.75
N LEU A 188 -3.46 -10.88 -7.93
CA LEU A 188 -2.90 -10.42 -6.66
C LEU A 188 -2.56 -11.60 -5.75
N ARG A 189 -3.45 -12.58 -5.65
CA ARG A 189 -3.20 -13.80 -4.87
C ARG A 189 -2.01 -14.59 -5.39
N GLN A 190 -1.91 -14.77 -6.70
CA GLN A 190 -0.77 -15.45 -7.31
C GLN A 190 0.54 -14.71 -7.01
N ASN A 191 0.54 -13.38 -7.14
CA ASN A 191 1.71 -12.56 -6.88
C ASN A 191 2.13 -12.64 -5.41
N GLU A 192 1.19 -12.51 -4.46
CA GLU A 192 1.52 -12.61 -3.04
C GLU A 192 1.98 -14.00 -2.62
N ALA A 193 1.42 -15.07 -3.19
CA ALA A 193 1.79 -16.45 -2.85
C ALA A 193 3.25 -16.80 -3.19
N ASP A 194 3.88 -16.02 -4.08
CA ASP A 194 5.28 -16.18 -4.49
C ASP A 194 6.03 -14.83 -4.46
N THR A 195 5.68 -13.97 -3.49
CA THR A 195 6.48 -12.81 -3.08
C THR A 195 7.10 -13.08 -1.72
N TRP A 196 8.42 -12.98 -1.67
CA TRP A 196 9.24 -13.34 -0.52
C TRP A 196 9.94 -12.11 0.03
N TYR A 197 10.02 -12.04 1.35
CA TYR A 197 10.62 -10.95 2.09
C TYR A 197 11.85 -11.42 2.85
N ASP A 198 12.80 -10.50 3.02
CA ASP A 198 13.92 -10.66 3.94
C ASP A 198 13.52 -10.25 5.38
N GLN A 199 14.41 -10.49 6.34
CA GLN A 199 14.17 -10.15 7.74
C GLN A 199 14.10 -8.64 8.02
N ASN A 200 14.46 -7.79 7.05
CA ASN A 200 14.31 -6.33 7.13
C ASN A 200 13.06 -5.82 6.39
N GLY A 201 12.22 -6.73 5.87
CA GLY A 201 10.98 -6.40 5.19
C GLY A 201 11.16 -5.89 3.75
N ARG A 202 12.27 -6.21 3.09
CA ARG A 202 12.49 -5.97 1.66
C ARG A 202 12.05 -7.18 0.84
N ILE A 203 11.46 -6.96 -0.32
CA ILE A 203 11.18 -8.05 -1.26
C ILE A 203 12.51 -8.61 -1.80
N VAL A 204 12.80 -9.86 -1.48
CA VAL A 204 13.97 -10.60 -2.00
C VAL A 204 13.65 -11.30 -3.32
N PHE A 205 12.39 -11.64 -3.56
CA PHE A 205 11.91 -12.21 -4.83
C PHE A 205 10.41 -11.97 -4.99
N THR A 206 9.95 -11.72 -6.22
CA THR A 206 8.52 -11.70 -6.55
C THR A 206 8.28 -12.23 -7.96
N CYS A 207 7.17 -12.96 -8.15
CA CYS A 207 6.71 -13.34 -9.48
C CYS A 207 5.88 -12.24 -10.17
N SER A 208 5.61 -11.11 -9.49
CA SER A 208 4.78 -10.03 -10.01
C SER A 208 5.40 -9.39 -11.26
N LYS A 209 4.65 -9.40 -12.35
CA LYS A 209 4.99 -8.66 -13.58
C LYS A 209 4.88 -7.14 -13.40
N GLY A 210 4.25 -6.66 -12.33
CA GLY A 210 4.13 -5.24 -11.99
C GLY A 210 5.36 -4.66 -11.28
N LEU A 211 6.29 -5.51 -10.84
CA LEU A 211 7.51 -5.12 -10.11
C LEU A 211 8.78 -5.62 -10.81
N PRO A 212 9.00 -5.28 -12.09
CA PRO A 212 10.18 -5.73 -12.81
C PRO A 212 11.46 -5.22 -12.13
N GLY A 213 12.42 -6.12 -11.90
CA GLY A 213 13.72 -5.82 -11.32
C GLY A 213 13.74 -5.70 -9.78
N VAL A 214 12.61 -5.90 -9.10
CA VAL A 214 12.55 -5.98 -7.63
C VAL A 214 12.97 -7.38 -7.17
N GLY A 215 13.93 -7.46 -6.25
CA GLY A 215 14.49 -8.73 -5.78
C GLY A 215 15.40 -9.41 -6.81
N PHE A 216 15.81 -10.64 -6.51
CA PHE A 216 16.58 -11.49 -7.43
C PHE A 216 15.70 -12.00 -8.58
N PRO A 217 16.26 -12.27 -9.77
CA PRO A 217 15.55 -13.01 -10.81
C PRO A 217 15.25 -14.43 -10.33
N ARG A 218 14.24 -15.09 -10.92
CA ARG A 218 13.89 -16.48 -10.54
C ARG A 218 15.10 -17.43 -10.62
N LYS A 219 15.84 -17.35 -11.74
CA LYS A 219 17.06 -18.10 -12.04
C LYS A 219 18.18 -17.12 -12.35
N ALA A 220 19.42 -17.54 -12.14
CA ALA A 220 20.59 -16.81 -12.58
C ALA A 220 20.51 -16.45 -14.08
N THR A 221 21.01 -15.26 -14.42
CA THR A 221 21.09 -14.73 -15.78
C THR A 221 22.53 -14.33 -16.09
N LYS A 222 22.81 -13.93 -17.34
CA LYS A 222 24.15 -13.44 -17.73
C LYS A 222 24.57 -12.19 -16.95
N THR A 223 23.62 -11.34 -16.56
CA THR A 223 23.86 -10.07 -15.87
C THR A 223 23.69 -10.18 -14.35
N GLU A 224 22.98 -11.20 -13.88
CA GLU A 224 22.74 -11.47 -12.46
C GLU A 224 23.03 -12.95 -12.18
N PRO A 225 24.26 -13.30 -11.76
CA PRO A 225 24.70 -14.70 -11.69
C PRO A 225 24.10 -15.50 -10.53
N VAL A 226 23.33 -14.85 -9.65
CA VAL A 226 22.61 -15.47 -8.54
C VAL A 226 21.11 -15.25 -8.79
N GLY A 227 20.34 -16.33 -8.75
CA GLY A 227 18.88 -16.31 -8.78
C GLY A 227 18.27 -16.63 -7.43
N TRP A 228 16.98 -16.37 -7.30
CA TRP A 228 16.17 -16.73 -6.14
C TRP A 228 16.27 -18.23 -5.81
N GLU A 229 16.23 -19.10 -6.83
CA GLU A 229 16.32 -20.55 -6.64
C GLU A 229 17.63 -21.01 -5.98
N ASP A 230 18.69 -20.21 -6.05
CA ASP A 230 20.00 -20.51 -5.46
C ASP A 230 20.07 -20.16 -3.96
N ILE A 231 19.20 -19.23 -3.49
CA ILE A 231 19.28 -18.64 -2.14
C ILE A 231 18.05 -18.88 -1.27
N LYS A 232 16.94 -19.34 -1.85
CA LYS A 232 15.63 -19.43 -1.17
C LYS A 232 15.63 -20.24 0.13
N ASP A 233 16.50 -21.25 0.23
CA ASP A 233 16.56 -22.19 1.34
C ASP A 233 17.64 -21.80 2.39
N MET A 234 18.21 -20.60 2.29
CA MET A 234 19.20 -20.12 3.24
C MET A 234 18.59 -19.96 4.65
N PRO A 235 19.12 -20.65 5.69
CA PRO A 235 18.57 -20.57 7.04
C PRO A 235 19.00 -19.30 7.79
N SER A 236 20.11 -18.68 7.40
CA SER A 236 20.66 -17.46 8.01
C SER A 236 21.71 -16.82 7.09
N GLY A 237 22.21 -15.64 7.48
CA GLY A 237 23.24 -14.90 6.75
C GLY A 237 22.68 -13.87 5.77
N THR A 238 23.56 -13.29 4.96
CA THR A 238 23.22 -12.22 4.03
C THR A 238 23.58 -12.57 2.60
N VAL A 239 22.77 -12.10 1.64
CA VAL A 239 23.10 -12.12 0.21
C VAL A 239 23.07 -10.71 -0.35
N THR A 240 23.92 -10.45 -1.33
CA THR A 240 24.05 -9.12 -1.92
C THR A 240 23.67 -9.12 -3.39
N ARG A 241 23.03 -8.04 -3.84
CA ARG A 241 22.67 -7.80 -5.23
C ARG A 241 23.10 -6.39 -5.62
N THR A 242 23.94 -6.28 -6.63
CA THR A 242 24.31 -4.98 -7.20
C THR A 242 23.31 -4.58 -8.28
N ILE A 243 22.79 -3.37 -8.20
CA ILE A 243 21.87 -2.80 -9.18
C ILE A 243 22.40 -1.47 -9.70
N THR A 244 22.08 -1.15 -10.95
CA THR A 244 22.28 0.19 -11.49
C THR A 244 21.04 1.04 -11.17
N ASP A 245 21.21 2.06 -10.36
CA ASP A 245 20.19 3.07 -10.07
C ASP A 245 20.39 4.27 -11.01
N ASN A 246 19.45 4.43 -11.95
CA ASN A 246 19.41 5.54 -12.91
C ASN A 246 18.34 6.59 -12.55
N THR A 247 17.82 6.57 -11.32
CA THR A 247 16.76 7.49 -10.88
C THR A 247 17.28 8.84 -10.41
N LEU A 248 18.59 8.99 -10.22
CA LEU A 248 19.21 10.23 -9.77
C LEU A 248 19.57 11.17 -10.95
N PRO A 249 19.40 12.49 -10.79
CA PRO A 249 19.80 13.47 -11.82
C PRO A 249 21.30 13.46 -12.15
N THR A 250 22.13 12.94 -11.25
CA THR A 250 23.59 12.85 -11.39
C THR A 250 24.04 11.73 -12.34
N GLY A 251 23.11 10.97 -12.90
CA GLY A 251 23.38 9.83 -13.77
C GLY A 251 23.37 8.48 -13.05
N PRO A 252 23.57 7.37 -13.79
CA PRO A 252 23.52 6.03 -13.22
C PRO A 252 24.61 5.79 -12.17
N ILE A 253 24.23 5.25 -11.02
CA ILE A 253 25.16 4.82 -9.96
C ILE A 253 24.94 3.34 -9.64
N GLU A 254 25.99 2.64 -9.23
CA GLU A 254 25.85 1.28 -8.70
C GLU A 254 25.49 1.32 -7.21
N ARG A 255 24.50 0.50 -6.83
CA ARG A 255 24.11 0.30 -5.44
C ARG A 255 24.12 -1.18 -5.11
N THR A 256 24.72 -1.52 -3.98
CA THR A 256 24.65 -2.88 -3.43
C THR A 256 23.52 -2.95 -2.42
N ILE A 257 22.55 -3.82 -2.70
CA ILE A 257 21.47 -4.18 -1.80
C ILE A 257 21.90 -5.41 -1.01
N ILE A 258 21.72 -5.38 0.30
CA ILE A 258 21.96 -6.53 1.20
C ILE A 258 20.59 -7.04 1.66
N TYR A 259 20.38 -8.35 1.57
CA TYR A 259 19.19 -9.06 2.03
C TYR A 259 19.56 -10.00 3.16
N GLN A 260 18.72 -10.07 4.19
CA GLN A 260 18.93 -10.90 5.38
C GLN A 260 18.02 -12.14 5.38
N ALA A 261 18.62 -13.33 5.38
CA ALA A 261 17.92 -14.62 5.52
C ALA A 261 17.60 -14.92 7.01
N PRO A 262 16.62 -15.79 7.32
CA PRO A 262 15.80 -16.58 6.39
C PRO A 262 14.79 -15.71 5.63
N PHE A 263 14.24 -16.26 4.54
CA PHE A 263 13.23 -15.58 3.74
C PHE A 263 11.86 -16.20 3.99
N ASP A 264 10.82 -15.37 4.03
CA ASP A 264 9.45 -15.82 4.28
C ASP A 264 8.46 -15.17 3.31
N ARG A 265 7.23 -15.68 3.34
CA ARG A 265 6.11 -15.19 2.54
C ARG A 265 4.92 -14.93 3.43
N CYS A 266 4.06 -14.02 2.99
CA CYS A 266 2.84 -13.68 3.73
C CYS A 266 1.65 -14.52 3.27
N ASP A 267 0.67 -14.67 4.15
CA ASP A 267 -0.64 -15.24 3.84
C ASP A 267 -1.70 -14.17 4.16
N ARG A 268 -2.21 -13.52 3.11
CA ARG A 268 -3.15 -12.41 3.26
C ARG A 268 -4.42 -12.79 3.99
N GLU A 269 -4.94 -14.01 3.84
CA GLU A 269 -6.17 -14.39 4.53
C GLU A 269 -5.93 -14.56 6.04
N LYS A 270 -4.78 -15.14 6.43
CA LYS A 270 -4.37 -15.17 7.85
C LYS A 270 -4.08 -13.79 8.40
N ASP A 271 -3.44 -12.93 7.61
CA ASP A 271 -3.21 -11.55 8.02
C ASP A 271 -4.54 -10.79 8.18
N TYR A 272 -5.54 -11.03 7.32
CA TYR A 272 -6.88 -10.50 7.53
C TYR A 272 -7.50 -10.98 8.84
N GLU A 273 -7.37 -12.27 9.19
CA GLU A 273 -7.87 -12.81 10.47
C GLU A 273 -7.24 -12.09 11.67
N ILE A 274 -5.91 -11.96 11.70
CA ILE A 274 -5.16 -11.27 12.76
C ILE A 274 -5.61 -9.81 12.86
N VAL A 275 -5.68 -9.13 11.72
CA VAL A 275 -6.06 -7.72 11.66
C VAL A 275 -7.50 -7.52 12.10
N TRP A 276 -8.40 -8.40 11.67
CA TRP A 276 -9.81 -8.36 12.04
C TRP A 276 -9.98 -8.51 13.55
N GLU A 277 -9.38 -9.52 14.16
CA GLU A 277 -9.41 -9.73 15.60
C GLU A 277 -8.88 -8.49 16.35
N ALA A 278 -7.73 -7.96 15.91
CA ALA A 278 -7.14 -6.79 16.54
C ALA A 278 -8.05 -5.57 16.48
N PHE A 279 -8.71 -5.30 15.34
CA PHE A 279 -9.57 -4.13 15.18
C PHE A 279 -10.97 -4.31 15.74
N SER A 280 -11.52 -5.52 15.80
CA SER A 280 -12.78 -5.79 16.53
C SER A 280 -12.64 -5.49 18.03
N ASN A 281 -11.45 -5.64 18.60
CA ASN A 281 -11.18 -5.27 19.99
C ASN A 281 -10.93 -3.77 20.19
N ARG A 282 -10.61 -3.02 19.12
CA ARG A 282 -10.22 -1.60 19.16
C ARG A 282 -11.36 -0.67 18.78
N CYS A 283 -12.09 -1.05 17.75
CA CYS A 283 -13.25 -0.35 17.27
C CYS A 283 -14.45 -0.95 18.02
N HIS A 284 -15.08 -0.17 18.90
CA HIS A 284 -16.35 -0.58 19.50
C HIS A 284 -17.46 -0.53 18.42
N LEU A 285 -17.51 -1.53 17.55
CA LEU A 285 -18.53 -1.71 16.51
C LEU A 285 -19.59 -2.73 16.98
#